data_AF-A0A931Y4E0-F1
#
_entry.id   AF-A0A931Y4E0-F1
#
_cell.length_a   1.000
_cell.length_b   1.000
_cell.length_c   1.000
_cell.angle_alpha   90.00
_cell.angle_beta   90.00
_cell.angle_gamma   90.00
#
_symmetry.space_group_name_H-M   'P 1'
#
loop_
_entity.id
_entity.type
_entity.pdbx_description
1 polymer ?
#
loop_
_entity_poly.entity_id
_entity_poly.type
_entity_poly.pdbx_seq_one_letter_code
_entity_poly.pdbx_strand_id
1 'polypeptide(L)'
;MEAHREILAAYRAGAPGQSLLSRERLLGMQAWRRRIRFNGFLSAGRNVAISKGAQIENAVIWDDARIAANAVVAQAIIGKGCEVHGRVRRLAVRSSFSLSQSENTSDIPLAMALQFLRWSPAQTTVMPFEPRGSARLFTRLDNHGQRVILVRYSRERAENELYPGHARFLKSIGLPVPAIIQDAPEKNFFIMEDLGDQSLQALSRTWPLRRLTDFYQEIVASTARWHIAGERAARRRRLIMVAPFSADLYRWEREFFGRYFLQPQLHLAPAITAKILAELAAVAGQLLKAPAVLVHRDLQASNILRVGRRHFFIDFQGMRLGPAAYDLAALLCDPYVELSLAVTTQLREAYNCRVSRPHRVSAQLFWLAAIERLAQALGAYGRLSANPETAWFGAYIAPGVRMMRRALDQSGACPRLQNALRCCGDKVSSGMVQSSRFRVHS
;
A
#
# COMPACT_ATOMS: atom_id res chain seq x y z
N MET A 1 -23.07 1.06 -21.36
CA MET A 1 -23.06 1.97 -22.53
C MET A 1 -24.45 2.52 -22.85
N GLU A 2 -25.52 1.78 -22.61
CA GLU A 2 -26.92 2.22 -22.83
C GLU A 2 -27.35 3.33 -21.84
N ALA A 3 -27.10 3.12 -20.53
CA ALA A 3 -27.36 4.13 -19.49
C ALA A 3 -26.60 5.46 -19.69
N HIS A 4 -25.41 5.44 -20.29
CA HIS A 4 -24.65 6.65 -20.60
C HIS A 4 -25.33 7.48 -21.71
N ARG A 5 -25.92 6.81 -22.71
CA ARG A 5 -26.65 7.44 -23.82
C ARG A 5 -27.95 8.08 -23.34
N GLU A 6 -28.68 7.41 -22.45
CA GLU A 6 -29.94 7.90 -21.88
C GLU A 6 -29.74 9.14 -20.99
N ILE A 7 -28.68 9.16 -20.19
CA ILE A 7 -28.31 10.34 -19.37
C ILE A 7 -27.91 11.52 -20.25
N LEU A 8 -27.14 11.28 -21.32
CA LEU A 8 -26.77 12.30 -22.29
C LEU A 8 -27.99 12.88 -23.02
N ALA A 9 -28.97 12.04 -23.36
CA ALA A 9 -30.23 12.47 -23.98
C ALA A 9 -31.08 13.32 -23.01
N ALA A 10 -31.24 12.88 -21.76
CA ALA A 10 -32.00 13.61 -20.74
C ALA A 10 -31.35 14.95 -20.36
N TYR A 11 -30.01 14.98 -20.30
CA TYR A 11 -29.24 16.22 -20.09
C TYR A 11 -29.42 17.20 -21.25
N ARG A 12 -29.35 16.73 -22.52
CA ARG A 12 -29.58 17.55 -23.71
C ARG A 12 -31.01 18.09 -23.82
N ALA A 13 -31.98 17.38 -23.26
CA ALA A 13 -33.39 17.80 -23.21
C ALA A 13 -33.71 18.76 -22.04
N GLY A 14 -32.71 19.23 -21.28
CA GLY A 14 -32.93 20.15 -20.16
C GLY A 14 -33.58 19.50 -18.91
N ALA A 15 -33.67 18.17 -18.87
CA ALA A 15 -34.27 17.40 -17.78
C ALA A 15 -33.28 16.40 -17.13
N PRO A 16 -32.09 16.83 -16.66
CA PRO A 16 -31.18 15.93 -15.96
C PRO A 16 -31.82 15.47 -14.63
N GLY A 17 -32.17 14.18 -14.55
CA GLY A 17 -32.74 13.55 -13.35
C GLY A 17 -34.11 12.88 -13.53
N GLN A 18 -34.75 12.97 -14.70
CA GLN A 18 -36.10 12.40 -14.88
C GLN A 18 -36.16 10.90 -15.20
N SER A 19 -35.04 10.20 -15.40
CA SER A 19 -35.07 8.74 -15.53
C SER A 19 -33.86 8.06 -14.92
N LEU A 20 -34.05 7.63 -13.67
CA LEU A 20 -33.65 6.28 -13.24
C LEU A 20 -34.53 5.75 -12.09
N LEU A 21 -35.39 6.58 -11.49
CA LEU A 21 -36.55 6.15 -10.69
C LEU A 21 -37.68 7.20 -10.82
N SER A 22 -38.80 6.87 -11.48
CA SER A 22 -39.97 7.76 -11.52
C SER A 22 -40.56 7.95 -10.11
N ARG A 23 -41.18 9.11 -9.85
CA ARG A 23 -41.83 9.44 -8.56
C ARG A 23 -42.90 8.40 -8.19
N GLU A 24 -43.59 7.84 -9.17
CA GLU A 24 -44.56 6.75 -8.99
C GLU A 24 -43.91 5.43 -8.54
N ARG A 25 -42.70 5.11 -9.04
CA ARG A 25 -41.90 3.97 -8.55
C ARG A 25 -41.42 4.18 -7.11
N LEU A 26 -41.11 5.41 -6.72
CA LEU A 26 -40.69 5.75 -5.34
C LEU A 26 -41.85 5.69 -4.34
N LEU A 27 -43.06 6.11 -4.74
CA LEU A 27 -44.24 6.11 -3.88
C LEU A 27 -44.80 4.71 -3.61
N GLY A 28 -44.60 3.75 -4.53
CA GLY A 28 -44.94 2.34 -4.32
C GLY A 28 -43.99 1.57 -3.40
N MET A 29 -42.80 2.13 -3.10
CA MET A 29 -41.79 1.49 -2.24
C MET A 29 -41.81 2.13 -0.84
N GLN A 30 -42.97 2.09 -0.16
CA GLN A 30 -43.10 2.46 1.24
C GLN A 30 -42.38 1.44 2.16
N ALA A 31 -41.05 1.51 2.24
CA ALA A 31 -40.26 1.09 3.42
C ALA A 31 -38.74 1.24 3.19
N TRP A 32 -38.22 2.46 3.04
CA TRP A 32 -36.76 2.67 3.07
C TRP A 32 -36.28 2.91 4.50
N ARG A 33 -36.40 1.89 5.36
CA ARG A 33 -35.78 1.87 6.70
C ARG A 33 -34.65 0.83 6.74
N ARG A 34 -33.41 1.35 6.63
CA ARG A 34 -32.07 0.75 6.91
C ARG A 34 -31.36 -0.11 5.83
N ARG A 35 -30.06 0.22 5.65
CA ARG A 35 -28.98 -0.47 4.90
C ARG A 35 -29.27 -0.79 3.42
N ILE A 36 -29.13 0.23 2.58
CA ILE A 36 -29.17 0.09 1.12
C ILE A 36 -27.79 -0.36 0.64
N ARG A 37 -27.72 -1.40 -0.19
CA ARG A 37 -26.55 -1.74 -1.02
C ARG A 37 -26.96 -1.62 -2.48
N PHE A 38 -26.38 -0.68 -3.21
CA PHE A 38 -26.66 -0.51 -4.64
C PHE A 38 -25.50 -1.03 -5.46
N ASN A 39 -25.75 -2.09 -6.25
CA ASN A 39 -24.79 -2.67 -7.18
C ASN A 39 -25.23 -2.29 -8.62
N GLY A 40 -24.93 -1.05 -9.05
CA GLY A 40 -25.32 -0.49 -10.34
C GLY A 40 -24.94 1.00 -10.46
N PHE A 41 -25.31 1.70 -11.55
CA PHE A 41 -25.11 3.15 -11.65
C PHE A 41 -26.22 3.94 -10.92
N LEU A 42 -25.88 4.72 -9.89
CA LEU A 42 -26.84 5.53 -9.11
C LEU A 42 -26.69 7.02 -9.45
N SER A 43 -27.73 7.67 -9.96
CA SER A 43 -27.79 9.15 -10.03
C SER A 43 -28.68 9.67 -8.90
N ALA A 44 -28.08 10.05 -7.77
CA ALA A 44 -28.80 10.67 -6.65
C ALA A 44 -29.01 12.15 -6.94
N GLY A 45 -30.26 12.55 -7.24
CA GLY A 45 -30.65 13.92 -7.59
C GLY A 45 -30.24 14.99 -6.57
N ARG A 46 -30.48 16.27 -6.92
CA ARG A 46 -30.15 17.40 -6.03
C ARG A 46 -30.91 17.28 -4.70
N ASN A 47 -30.30 17.74 -3.61
CA ASN A 47 -30.89 17.76 -2.27
C ASN A 47 -31.26 16.38 -1.68
N VAL A 48 -30.71 15.29 -2.22
CA VAL A 48 -31.03 13.94 -1.74
C VAL A 48 -30.33 13.64 -0.41
N ALA A 49 -31.07 13.07 0.54
CA ALA A 49 -30.51 12.54 1.79
C ALA A 49 -30.19 11.05 1.66
N ILE A 50 -28.92 10.69 1.80
CA ILE A 50 -28.43 9.31 1.84
C ILE A 50 -28.34 8.84 3.30
N SER A 51 -29.00 7.73 3.60
CA SER A 51 -29.18 7.22 4.97
C SER A 51 -27.92 6.58 5.58
N LYS A 52 -27.90 6.53 6.92
CA LYS A 52 -26.81 5.96 7.73
C LYS A 52 -26.55 4.49 7.35
N GLY A 53 -25.30 4.16 7.05
CA GLY A 53 -24.90 2.79 6.69
C GLY A 53 -25.24 2.36 5.26
N ALA A 54 -25.62 3.30 4.38
CA ALA A 54 -25.76 3.04 2.95
C ALA A 54 -24.42 2.62 2.33
N GLN A 55 -24.44 1.70 1.37
CA GLN A 55 -23.31 1.34 0.52
C GLN A 55 -23.66 1.74 -0.91
N ILE A 56 -23.00 2.79 -1.38
CA ILE A 56 -23.18 3.38 -2.70
C ILE A 56 -21.89 3.13 -3.48
N GLU A 57 -22.00 2.47 -4.62
CA GLU A 57 -20.90 2.27 -5.56
C GLU A 57 -21.34 2.75 -6.95
N ASN A 58 -20.44 3.33 -7.74
CA ASN A 58 -20.69 3.81 -9.11
C ASN A 58 -21.80 4.87 -9.21
N ALA A 59 -21.64 6.03 -8.57
CA ALA A 59 -22.72 7.01 -8.47
C ALA A 59 -22.38 8.42 -8.98
N VAL A 60 -23.39 9.19 -9.37
CA VAL A 60 -23.35 10.65 -9.45
C VAL A 60 -24.29 11.18 -8.39
N ILE A 61 -23.73 11.86 -7.40
CA ILE A 61 -24.45 12.51 -6.31
C ILE A 61 -24.48 13.99 -6.67
N TRP A 62 -25.65 14.52 -6.99
CA TRP A 62 -25.83 15.90 -7.43
C TRP A 62 -25.82 16.87 -6.26
N ASP A 63 -25.86 18.16 -6.59
CA ASP A 63 -25.67 19.26 -5.65
C ASP A 63 -26.58 19.18 -4.39
N ASP A 64 -26.06 19.64 -3.26
CA ASP A 64 -26.72 19.81 -1.96
C ASP A 64 -27.22 18.50 -1.32
N ALA A 65 -26.66 17.35 -1.73
CA ALA A 65 -26.99 16.06 -1.13
C ALA A 65 -26.38 15.89 0.28
N ARG A 66 -27.11 15.23 1.18
CA ARG A 66 -26.68 14.99 2.57
C ARG A 66 -26.42 13.51 2.80
N ILE A 67 -25.17 13.14 3.06
CA ILE A 67 -24.73 11.76 3.28
C ILE A 67 -24.51 11.52 4.78
N ALA A 68 -25.38 10.71 5.37
CA ALA A 68 -25.36 10.44 6.80
C ALA A 68 -24.14 9.60 7.24
N ALA A 69 -23.87 9.61 8.55
CA ALA A 69 -22.76 8.89 9.15
C ALA A 69 -22.72 7.40 8.80
N ASN A 70 -21.53 6.80 8.75
CA ASN A 70 -21.29 5.39 8.42
C ASN A 70 -21.75 4.92 7.03
N ALA A 71 -22.24 5.80 6.15
CA ALA A 71 -22.39 5.46 4.74
C ALA A 71 -21.01 5.24 4.09
N VAL A 72 -20.94 4.33 3.12
CA VAL A 72 -19.78 4.06 2.28
C VAL A 72 -20.13 4.48 0.86
N VAL A 73 -19.40 5.45 0.34
CA VAL A 73 -19.51 5.88 -1.07
C VAL A 73 -18.23 5.49 -1.78
N ALA A 74 -18.35 4.78 -2.90
CA ALA A 74 -17.26 4.30 -3.72
C ALA A 74 -17.48 4.63 -5.20
N GLN A 75 -16.43 5.05 -5.90
CA GLN A 75 -16.49 5.33 -7.35
C GLN A 75 -17.60 6.33 -7.72
N ALA A 76 -17.73 7.42 -6.95
CA ALA A 76 -18.83 8.37 -7.14
C ALA A 76 -18.34 9.80 -7.41
N ILE A 77 -19.04 10.51 -8.31
CA ILE A 77 -18.90 11.95 -8.56
C ILE A 77 -19.82 12.69 -7.59
N ILE A 78 -19.30 13.65 -6.83
CA ILE A 78 -20.10 14.46 -5.89
C ILE A 78 -20.21 15.91 -6.39
N GLY A 79 -21.44 16.42 -6.43
CA GLY A 79 -21.83 17.77 -6.81
C GLY A 79 -21.64 18.80 -5.69
N LYS A 80 -21.94 20.06 -6.00
CA LYS A 80 -21.69 21.22 -5.13
C LYS A 80 -22.53 21.15 -3.86
N GLY A 81 -22.04 21.60 -2.70
CA GLY A 81 -22.85 21.77 -1.48
C GLY A 81 -23.23 20.47 -0.75
N CYS A 82 -22.65 19.34 -1.13
CA CYS A 82 -22.94 18.08 -0.45
C CYS A 82 -22.30 18.01 0.94
N GLU A 83 -23.07 17.62 1.96
CA GLU A 83 -22.60 17.36 3.31
C GLU A 83 -22.30 15.86 3.48
N VAL A 84 -21.09 15.48 3.87
CA VAL A 84 -20.70 14.07 3.97
C VAL A 84 -20.19 13.73 5.37
N HIS A 85 -20.98 12.95 6.11
CA HIS A 85 -20.66 12.52 7.47
C HIS A 85 -20.24 11.03 7.56
N GLY A 86 -20.16 10.31 6.43
CA GLY A 86 -19.82 8.88 6.33
C GLY A 86 -18.34 8.57 6.00
N ARG A 87 -17.99 7.27 5.89
CA ARG A 87 -16.65 6.82 5.44
C ARG A 87 -16.61 6.81 3.91
N VAL A 88 -15.92 7.74 3.28
CA VAL A 88 -15.80 7.80 1.81
C VAL A 88 -14.59 7.00 1.34
N ARG A 89 -14.78 6.13 0.34
CA ARG A 89 -13.70 5.36 -0.29
C ARG A 89 -13.60 5.75 -1.75
N ARG A 90 -12.43 6.19 -2.25
CA ARG A 90 -12.26 6.59 -3.67
C ARG A 90 -13.31 7.62 -4.12
N LEU A 91 -13.35 8.73 -3.39
CA LEU A 91 -14.11 9.91 -3.77
C LEU A 91 -13.64 10.39 -5.14
N ALA A 92 -14.53 10.77 -6.05
CA ALA A 92 -14.18 11.51 -7.25
C ALA A 92 -14.89 12.87 -7.20
N VAL A 93 -14.14 13.96 -7.25
CA VAL A 93 -14.72 15.31 -7.23
C VAL A 93 -14.15 16.13 -8.36
N ARG A 94 -14.94 17.03 -8.95
CA ARG A 94 -14.37 18.05 -9.85
C ARG A 94 -13.42 18.94 -9.06
N SER A 95 -12.23 19.21 -9.59
CA SER A 95 -11.27 20.08 -8.88
C SER A 95 -11.80 21.49 -8.66
N SER A 96 -12.69 21.98 -9.53
CA SER A 96 -13.37 23.27 -9.32
C SER A 96 -14.10 23.34 -7.97
N PHE A 97 -14.64 22.22 -7.48
CA PHE A 97 -15.28 22.15 -6.17
C PHE A 97 -14.28 22.22 -5.02
N SER A 98 -13.17 21.47 -5.13
CA SER A 98 -12.07 21.51 -4.15
C SER A 98 -11.41 22.88 -4.07
N LEU A 99 -11.46 23.67 -5.15
CA LEU A 99 -10.90 25.02 -5.22
C LEU A 99 -11.92 26.12 -4.86
N SER A 100 -13.23 25.87 -4.96
CA SER A 100 -14.28 26.85 -4.65
C SER A 100 -14.74 26.86 -3.19
N GLN A 101 -14.41 25.84 -2.40
CA GLN A 101 -14.69 25.82 -0.95
C GLN A 101 -13.49 26.34 -0.15
N SER A 102 -13.28 27.65 -0.14
CA SER A 102 -12.91 28.43 1.04
C SER A 102 -12.59 29.87 0.63
N GLU A 103 -13.18 30.83 1.32
CA GLU A 103 -12.80 32.25 1.24
C GLU A 103 -11.44 32.53 1.90
N ASN A 104 -10.64 31.51 2.28
CA ASN A 104 -9.29 31.72 2.81
C ASN A 104 -8.28 30.55 2.77
N THR A 105 -8.46 29.48 1.99
CA THR A 105 -7.40 28.47 1.72
C THR A 105 -7.71 27.67 0.45
N SER A 106 -7.47 28.26 -0.73
CA SER A 106 -7.38 27.48 -1.96
C SER A 106 -6.38 26.35 -1.74
N ASP A 107 -6.68 25.12 -2.16
CA ASP A 107 -5.76 24.00 -2.07
C ASP A 107 -4.54 24.27 -2.97
N ILE A 108 -3.53 24.97 -2.42
CA ILE A 108 -2.38 25.52 -3.14
C ILE A 108 -1.67 24.41 -3.94
N PRO A 109 -1.37 23.22 -3.37
CA PRO A 109 -0.79 22.13 -4.15
C PRO A 109 -1.66 21.67 -5.32
N LEU A 110 -2.99 21.56 -5.15
CA LEU A 110 -3.88 21.20 -6.27
C LEU A 110 -3.91 22.29 -7.35
N ALA A 111 -4.07 23.55 -6.95
CA ALA A 111 -4.12 24.68 -7.88
C ALA A 111 -2.83 24.79 -8.70
N MET A 112 -1.68 24.72 -8.03
CA MET A 112 -0.37 24.73 -8.69
C MET A 112 -0.19 23.52 -9.60
N ALA A 113 -0.60 22.32 -9.16
CA ALA A 113 -0.52 21.13 -10.00
C ALA A 113 -1.32 21.27 -11.30
N LEU A 114 -2.56 21.78 -11.21
CA LEU A 114 -3.39 22.03 -12.39
C LEU A 114 -2.77 23.10 -13.31
N GLN A 115 -2.21 24.17 -12.75
CA GLN A 115 -1.51 25.20 -13.51
C GLN A 115 -0.30 24.63 -14.25
N PHE A 116 0.55 23.85 -13.57
CA PHE A 116 1.72 23.20 -14.18
C PHE A 116 1.31 22.25 -15.32
N LEU A 117 0.25 21.47 -15.12
CA LEU A 117 -0.28 20.55 -16.13
C LEU A 117 -1.06 21.26 -17.24
N ARG A 118 -1.37 22.55 -17.09
CA ARG A 118 -2.30 23.31 -17.94
C ARG A 118 -3.68 22.65 -18.02
N TRP A 119 -4.14 22.08 -16.92
CA TRP A 119 -5.41 21.38 -16.82
C TRP A 119 -6.51 22.29 -16.26
N SER A 120 -7.68 22.29 -16.91
CA SER A 120 -8.83 23.07 -16.44
C SER A 120 -9.44 22.45 -15.19
N PRO A 121 -9.68 23.23 -14.11
CA PRO A 121 -10.31 22.72 -12.90
C PRO A 121 -11.73 22.15 -13.12
N ALA A 122 -12.45 22.68 -14.11
CA ALA A 122 -13.81 22.22 -14.45
C ALA A 122 -13.80 20.84 -15.16
N GLN A 123 -12.69 20.51 -15.83
CA GLN A 123 -12.53 19.28 -16.60
C GLN A 123 -11.74 18.19 -15.86
N THR A 124 -11.08 18.56 -14.76
CA THR A 124 -10.25 17.62 -13.98
C THR A 124 -11.03 16.99 -12.83
N THR A 125 -10.88 15.68 -12.70
CA THR A 125 -11.42 14.87 -11.60
C THR A 125 -10.31 14.57 -10.60
N VAL A 126 -10.60 14.78 -9.32
CA VAL A 126 -9.72 14.57 -8.18
C VAL A 126 -10.18 13.33 -7.43
N MET A 127 -9.27 12.38 -7.25
CA MET A 127 -9.52 11.10 -6.59
C MET A 127 -8.51 10.84 -5.47
N PRO A 128 -8.77 11.30 -4.23
CA PRO A 128 -7.88 11.02 -3.11
C PRO A 128 -7.85 9.53 -2.79
N PHE A 129 -6.65 9.00 -2.51
CA PHE A 129 -6.48 7.67 -1.96
C PHE A 129 -6.78 7.67 -0.46
N GLU A 130 -7.21 6.53 0.07
CA GLU A 130 -7.39 6.36 1.52
C GLU A 130 -6.07 6.60 2.26
N PRO A 131 -6.08 7.23 3.46
CA PRO A 131 -4.90 7.33 4.30
C PRO A 131 -4.32 5.94 4.61
N ARG A 132 -3.05 5.70 4.26
CA ARG A 132 -2.37 4.40 4.48
C ARG A 132 -1.38 4.42 5.66
N GLY A 133 -1.58 5.33 6.63
CA GLY A 133 -0.66 5.50 7.77
C GLY A 133 0.70 6.12 7.41
N SER A 134 0.83 6.67 6.19
CA SER A 134 1.98 7.49 5.76
C SER A 134 1.66 8.97 5.97
N ALA A 135 2.67 9.79 6.29
CA ALA A 135 2.57 11.26 6.34
C ALA A 135 2.44 11.89 4.93
N ARG A 136 2.08 11.10 3.92
CA ARG A 136 1.94 11.48 2.51
C ARG A 136 0.50 11.24 2.08
N LEU A 137 -0.07 12.22 1.40
CA LEU A 137 -1.39 12.14 0.80
C LEU A 137 -1.22 11.97 -0.71
N PHE A 138 -1.81 10.91 -1.23
CA PHE A 138 -1.81 10.60 -2.65
C PHE A 138 -3.18 10.94 -3.22
N THR A 139 -3.19 11.62 -4.35
CA THR A 139 -4.41 12.02 -5.05
C THR A 139 -4.24 11.78 -6.54
N ARG A 140 -5.07 10.93 -7.12
CA ARG A 140 -5.11 10.75 -8.58
C ARG A 140 -5.87 11.91 -9.20
N LEU A 141 -5.27 12.54 -10.22
CA LEU A 141 -5.94 13.53 -11.05
C LEU A 141 -6.18 12.90 -12.42
N ASP A 142 -7.39 13.06 -12.95
CA ASP A 142 -7.78 12.62 -14.30
C ASP A 142 -8.35 13.80 -15.08
N ASN A 143 -7.75 14.11 -16.22
CA ASN A 143 -8.26 15.05 -17.18
C ASN A 143 -8.41 14.37 -18.53
N HIS A 144 -9.64 14.02 -18.89
CA HIS A 144 -9.98 13.34 -20.15
C HIS A 144 -9.14 12.08 -20.42
N GLY A 145 -8.89 11.27 -19.39
CA GLY A 145 -8.14 10.01 -19.48
C GLY A 145 -6.62 10.15 -19.36
N GLN A 146 -6.08 11.38 -19.37
CA GLN A 146 -4.73 11.64 -18.93
C GLN A 146 -4.70 11.62 -17.40
N ARG A 147 -3.86 10.77 -16.81
CA ARG A 147 -3.83 10.55 -15.36
C ARG A 147 -2.46 10.79 -14.77
N VAL A 148 -2.45 11.44 -13.60
CA VAL A 148 -1.26 11.66 -12.79
C VAL A 148 -1.57 11.44 -11.31
N ILE A 149 -0.55 11.23 -10.50
CA ILE A 149 -0.66 11.21 -9.04
C ILE A 149 -0.03 12.49 -8.48
N LEU A 150 -0.84 13.32 -7.83
CA LEU A 150 -0.39 14.39 -6.96
C LEU A 150 -0.03 13.80 -5.60
N VAL A 151 1.21 13.99 -5.17
CA VAL A 151 1.68 13.56 -3.84
C VAL A 151 2.00 14.79 -3.02
N ARG A 152 1.35 14.90 -1.85
CA ARG A 152 1.64 15.92 -0.84
C ARG A 152 2.29 15.26 0.35
N TYR A 153 3.25 15.93 0.97
CA TYR A 153 3.98 15.37 2.09
C TYR A 153 4.27 16.41 3.17
N SER A 154 4.52 15.96 4.40
CA SER A 154 5.08 16.79 5.47
C SER A 154 6.61 16.59 5.56
N ARG A 155 7.30 17.60 6.12
CA ARG A 155 8.75 17.56 6.38
C ARG A 155 9.12 16.87 7.70
N GLU A 156 8.15 16.31 8.42
CA GLU A 156 8.39 15.56 9.66
C GLU A 156 9.30 14.34 9.44
N ARG A 157 9.30 13.81 8.21
CA ARG A 157 10.21 12.75 7.79
C ARG A 157 11.03 13.22 6.60
N ALA A 158 12.34 13.37 6.83
CA ALA A 158 13.29 13.78 5.79
C ALA A 158 13.25 12.88 4.54
N GLU A 159 12.91 11.59 4.69
CA GLU A 159 12.80 10.65 3.56
C GLU A 159 11.71 11.03 2.55
N ASN A 160 10.66 11.78 2.95
CA ASN A 160 9.58 12.18 2.05
C ASN A 160 10.09 13.08 0.92
N GLU A 161 11.04 13.97 1.21
CA GLU A 161 11.65 14.89 0.23
C GLU A 161 12.57 14.16 -0.75
N LEU A 162 13.04 12.96 -0.41
CA LEU A 162 13.99 12.22 -1.24
C LEU A 162 13.31 11.53 -2.43
N TYR A 163 11.98 11.34 -2.40
CA TYR A 163 11.27 10.52 -3.40
C TYR A 163 11.50 10.99 -4.85
N PRO A 164 11.34 12.29 -5.19
CA PRO A 164 11.58 12.73 -6.57
C PRO A 164 13.02 12.54 -7.04
N GLY A 165 14.00 12.82 -6.18
CA GLY A 165 15.42 12.61 -6.47
C GLY A 165 15.75 11.13 -6.69
N HIS A 166 15.23 10.26 -5.83
CA HIS A 166 15.37 8.80 -5.95
C HIS A 166 14.72 8.28 -7.23
N ALA A 167 13.51 8.71 -7.56
CA ALA A 167 12.80 8.30 -8.78
C ALA A 167 13.57 8.67 -10.04
N ARG A 168 14.06 9.92 -10.15
CA ARG A 168 14.91 10.36 -11.28
C ARG A 168 16.20 9.55 -11.37
N PHE A 169 16.86 9.30 -10.23
CA PHE A 169 18.06 8.48 -10.16
C PHE A 169 17.80 7.06 -10.68
N LEU A 170 16.80 6.36 -10.14
CA LEU A 170 16.46 4.99 -10.49
C LEU A 170 16.05 4.89 -11.97
N LYS A 171 15.27 5.86 -12.47
CA LYS A 171 14.91 5.94 -13.90
C LYS A 171 16.16 6.08 -14.78
N SER A 172 17.12 6.90 -14.38
CA SER A 172 18.36 7.14 -15.15
C SER A 172 19.29 5.91 -15.25
N ILE A 173 19.11 4.92 -14.37
CA ILE A 173 19.82 3.62 -14.43
C ILE A 173 18.95 2.51 -15.03
N GLY A 174 17.82 2.88 -15.66
CA GLY A 174 16.96 1.96 -16.39
C GLY A 174 16.11 1.06 -15.49
N LEU A 175 15.83 1.47 -14.25
CA LEU A 175 14.88 0.77 -13.38
C LEU A 175 13.46 1.23 -13.64
N PRO A 176 12.47 0.33 -13.57
CA PRO A 176 11.09 0.68 -13.81
C PRO A 176 10.48 1.31 -12.55
N VAL A 177 10.51 2.63 -12.51
CA VAL A 177 9.88 3.47 -11.48
C VAL A 177 8.99 4.52 -12.15
N PRO A 178 7.97 5.06 -11.45
CA PRO A 178 7.15 6.14 -11.98
C PRO A 178 8.02 7.35 -12.35
N ALA A 179 7.73 7.98 -13.49
CA ALA A 179 8.36 9.24 -13.85
C ALA A 179 7.87 10.37 -12.94
N ILE A 180 8.78 11.25 -12.53
CA ILE A 180 8.43 12.53 -11.91
C ILE A 180 8.13 13.52 -13.03
N ILE A 181 6.91 14.04 -13.03
CA ILE A 181 6.43 15.01 -14.01
C ILE A 181 6.81 16.43 -13.55
N GLN A 182 6.55 16.75 -12.29
CA GLN A 182 6.87 18.03 -11.68
C GLN A 182 7.22 17.84 -10.20
N ASP A 183 8.07 18.70 -9.66
CA ASP A 183 8.54 18.68 -8.28
C ASP A 183 8.58 20.10 -7.74
N ALA A 184 8.03 20.32 -6.55
CA ALA A 184 7.88 21.63 -5.90
C ALA A 184 8.20 21.51 -4.40
N PRO A 185 9.48 21.28 -4.03
CA PRO A 185 9.88 21.00 -2.66
C PRO A 185 9.59 22.16 -1.69
N GLU A 186 9.60 23.40 -2.18
CA GLU A 186 9.21 24.60 -1.42
C GLU A 186 7.73 24.65 -1.04
N LYS A 187 6.90 23.84 -1.71
CA LYS A 187 5.47 23.67 -1.44
C LYS A 187 5.10 22.27 -0.95
N ASN A 188 6.10 21.42 -0.71
CA ASN A 188 5.96 20.05 -0.21
C ASN A 188 5.03 19.16 -1.04
N PHE A 189 5.11 19.25 -2.37
CA PHE A 189 4.39 18.35 -3.26
C PHE A 189 5.19 18.02 -4.52
N PHE A 190 4.80 16.93 -5.18
CA PHE A 190 5.26 16.59 -6.51
C PHE A 190 4.15 15.88 -7.30
N ILE A 191 4.32 15.81 -8.61
CA ILE A 191 3.43 15.12 -9.54
C ILE A 191 4.21 13.98 -10.18
N MET A 192 3.63 12.78 -10.17
CA MET A 192 4.23 11.60 -10.79
C MET A 192 3.26 10.88 -11.72
N GLU A 193 3.83 10.04 -12.58
CA GLU A 193 3.12 9.12 -13.46
C GLU A 193 2.13 8.24 -12.68
N ASP A 194 0.90 8.12 -13.18
CA ASP A 194 -0.08 7.18 -12.65
C ASP A 194 0.09 5.80 -13.30
N LEU A 195 0.52 4.83 -12.49
CA LEU A 195 0.75 3.44 -12.90
C LEU A 195 -0.49 2.55 -12.71
N GLY A 196 -1.66 3.14 -12.42
CA GLY A 196 -2.89 2.41 -12.19
C GLY A 196 -2.92 1.66 -10.85
N ASP A 197 -3.79 0.66 -10.76
CA ASP A 197 -4.14 0.01 -9.48
C ASP A 197 -3.77 -1.48 -9.41
N GLN A 198 -3.09 -2.02 -10.43
CA GLN A 198 -2.76 -3.44 -10.53
C GLN A 198 -1.46 -3.77 -9.80
N SER A 199 -1.52 -3.95 -8.48
CA SER A 199 -0.38 -4.44 -7.68
C SER A 199 -0.14 -5.94 -7.86
N LEU A 200 1.10 -6.41 -7.64
CA LEU A 200 1.44 -7.83 -7.64
C LEU A 200 0.61 -8.62 -6.63
N GLN A 201 0.31 -8.01 -5.48
CA GLN A 201 -0.63 -8.57 -4.49
C GLN A 201 -2.05 -8.78 -5.06
N ALA A 202 -2.57 -7.83 -5.85
CA ALA A 202 -3.89 -7.99 -6.45
C ALA A 202 -3.87 -9.06 -7.55
N LEU A 203 -2.79 -9.09 -8.35
CA LEU A 203 -2.60 -10.05 -9.43
C LEU A 203 -2.45 -11.49 -8.90
N SER A 204 -1.76 -11.70 -7.77
CA SER A 204 -1.55 -13.04 -7.20
C SER A 204 -2.86 -13.75 -6.85
N ARG A 205 -3.95 -13.01 -6.58
CA ARG A 205 -5.28 -13.57 -6.29
C ARG A 205 -6.02 -14.06 -7.53
N THR A 206 -5.62 -13.62 -8.72
CA THR A 206 -6.35 -13.84 -9.97
C THR A 206 -5.53 -14.59 -11.02
N TRP A 207 -4.21 -14.57 -10.92
CA TRP A 207 -3.32 -15.16 -11.91
C TRP A 207 -3.00 -16.63 -11.61
N PRO A 208 -2.91 -17.47 -12.66
CA PRO A 208 -2.34 -18.80 -12.54
C PRO A 208 -0.88 -18.74 -12.05
N LEU A 209 -0.48 -19.74 -11.26
CA LEU A 209 0.85 -19.81 -10.64
C LEU A 209 2.00 -19.67 -11.65
N ARG A 210 1.89 -20.30 -12.83
CA ARG A 210 2.90 -20.21 -13.90
C ARG A 210 3.14 -18.76 -14.33
N ARG A 211 2.05 -18.05 -14.67
CA ARG A 211 2.11 -16.64 -15.10
C ARG A 211 2.65 -15.74 -13.99
N LEU A 212 2.25 -16.00 -12.74
CA LEU A 212 2.76 -15.28 -11.58
C LEU A 212 4.27 -15.49 -11.43
N THR A 213 4.72 -16.74 -11.53
CA THR A 213 6.14 -17.13 -11.42
C THR A 213 6.99 -16.47 -12.50
N ASP A 214 6.53 -16.47 -13.76
CA ASP A 214 7.21 -15.79 -14.87
C ASP A 214 7.37 -14.29 -14.60
N PHE A 215 6.34 -13.64 -14.04
CA PHE A 215 6.40 -12.23 -13.70
C PHE A 215 7.33 -11.94 -12.51
N TYR A 216 7.38 -12.84 -11.51
CA TYR A 216 8.40 -12.77 -10.45
C TYR A 216 9.82 -12.91 -11.00
N GLN A 217 10.06 -13.71 -12.05
CA GLN A 217 11.39 -13.80 -12.66
C GLN A 217 11.82 -12.47 -13.29
N GLU A 218 10.89 -11.74 -13.92
CA GLU A 218 11.16 -10.39 -14.44
C GLU A 218 11.47 -9.40 -13.30
N ILE A 219 10.72 -9.46 -12.20
CA ILE A 219 10.92 -8.60 -11.02
C ILE A 219 12.30 -8.88 -10.40
N VAL A 220 12.63 -10.15 -10.17
CA VAL A 220 13.94 -10.59 -9.66
C VAL A 220 15.09 -10.09 -10.56
N ALA A 221 14.87 -10.05 -11.87
CA ALA A 221 15.85 -9.50 -12.80
C ALA A 221 16.12 -8.01 -12.57
N SER A 222 15.05 -7.23 -12.41
CA SER A 222 15.18 -5.81 -12.08
C SER A 222 15.73 -5.59 -10.67
N THR A 223 15.40 -6.43 -9.70
CA THR A 223 15.96 -6.40 -8.34
C THR A 223 17.48 -6.62 -8.37
N ALA A 224 17.99 -7.56 -9.15
CA ALA A 224 19.44 -7.75 -9.32
C ALA A 224 20.11 -6.50 -9.91
N ARG A 225 19.48 -5.85 -10.91
CA ARG A 225 19.96 -4.57 -11.45
C ARG A 225 19.94 -3.47 -10.39
N TRP A 226 18.85 -3.37 -9.63
CA TRP A 226 18.69 -2.41 -8.55
C TRP A 226 19.83 -2.53 -7.53
N HIS A 227 20.09 -3.75 -7.07
CA HIS A 227 21.13 -4.03 -6.09
C HIS A 227 22.52 -3.62 -6.58
N ILE A 228 22.94 -4.10 -7.77
CA ILE A 228 24.32 -3.99 -8.21
C ILE A 228 24.59 -2.69 -8.98
N ALA A 229 23.78 -2.38 -9.99
CA ALA A 229 23.96 -1.15 -10.76
C ALA A 229 23.55 0.08 -9.95
N GLY A 230 22.52 -0.06 -9.10
CA GLY A 230 22.08 0.99 -8.20
C GLY A 230 23.13 1.37 -7.16
N GLU A 231 23.77 0.40 -6.48
CA GLU A 231 24.83 0.70 -5.50
C GLU A 231 25.99 1.48 -6.14
N ARG A 232 26.51 0.99 -7.28
CA ARG A 232 27.63 1.62 -7.98
C ARG A 232 27.29 3.04 -8.43
N ALA A 233 26.09 3.24 -8.98
CA ALA A 233 25.64 4.53 -9.45
C ALA A 233 25.34 5.50 -8.29
N ALA A 234 24.75 5.02 -7.19
CA ALA A 234 24.46 5.82 -6.01
C ALA A 234 25.76 6.33 -5.36
N ARG A 235 26.78 5.48 -5.23
CA ARG A 235 28.11 5.89 -4.75
C ARG A 235 28.77 6.91 -5.66
N ARG A 236 28.77 6.67 -6.98
CA ARG A 236 29.37 7.59 -7.96
C ARG A 236 28.73 8.98 -7.90
N ARG A 237 27.41 9.05 -7.71
CA ARG A 237 26.65 10.30 -7.65
C ARG A 237 26.56 10.91 -6.25
N ARG A 238 27.15 10.26 -5.23
CA ARG A 238 27.00 10.64 -3.81
C ARG A 238 25.53 10.87 -3.44
N LEU A 239 24.66 9.96 -3.89
CA LEU A 239 23.22 10.08 -3.71
C LEU A 239 22.88 10.10 -2.22
N ILE A 240 22.09 11.09 -1.80
CA ILE A 240 21.58 11.18 -0.44
C ILE A 240 20.54 10.06 -0.26
N MET A 241 20.77 9.20 0.74
CA MET A 241 19.93 8.05 1.07
C MET A 241 19.73 7.99 2.58
N VAL A 242 18.78 7.18 3.01
CA VAL A 242 18.65 6.88 4.44
C VAL A 242 19.87 6.08 4.89
N ALA A 243 20.22 6.22 6.17
CA ALA A 243 21.36 5.52 6.77
C ALA A 243 21.36 4.02 6.43
N PRO A 244 22.54 3.42 6.16
CA PRO A 244 22.68 1.99 5.92
C PRO A 244 22.08 1.13 7.03
N PHE A 245 21.88 -0.15 6.74
CA PHE A 245 21.59 -1.13 7.79
C PHE A 245 22.68 -1.12 8.86
N SER A 246 22.25 -1.09 10.12
CA SER A 246 23.12 -1.04 11.29
C SER A 246 22.61 -1.99 12.37
N ALA A 247 23.47 -2.29 13.34
CA ALA A 247 23.07 -3.07 14.51
C ALA A 247 21.92 -2.40 15.29
N ASP A 248 21.88 -1.07 15.32
CA ASP A 248 20.82 -0.29 15.98
C ASP A 248 19.48 -0.41 15.25
N LEU A 249 19.49 -0.34 13.92
CA LEU A 249 18.28 -0.52 13.12
C LEU A 249 17.69 -1.90 13.34
N TYR A 250 18.50 -2.96 13.24
CA TYR A 250 18.03 -4.30 13.50
C TYR A 250 17.57 -4.48 14.95
N ARG A 251 18.27 -3.89 15.94
CA ARG A 251 17.82 -3.92 17.34
C ARG A 251 16.42 -3.32 17.48
N TRP A 252 16.20 -2.15 16.90
CA TRP A 252 14.89 -1.50 16.91
C TRP A 252 13.80 -2.37 16.26
N GLU A 253 14.06 -2.98 15.09
CA GLU A 253 13.10 -3.86 14.41
C GLU A 253 12.75 -5.10 15.25
N ARG A 254 13.73 -5.69 15.93
CA ARG A 254 13.52 -6.84 16.83
C ARG A 254 12.77 -6.47 18.11
N GLU A 255 13.10 -5.36 18.75
CA GLU A 255 12.37 -4.86 19.93
C GLU A 255 10.92 -4.56 19.58
N PHE A 256 10.70 -3.99 18.39
CA PHE A 256 9.38 -3.74 17.85
C PHE A 256 8.59 -5.05 17.65
N PHE A 257 9.21 -6.09 17.10
CA PHE A 257 8.62 -7.43 17.03
C PHE A 257 8.28 -8.01 18.41
N GLY A 258 9.19 -7.88 19.38
CA GLY A 258 8.96 -8.32 20.76
C GLY A 258 7.73 -7.64 21.39
N ARG A 259 7.64 -6.32 21.26
CA ARG A 259 6.59 -5.48 21.83
C ARG A 259 5.22 -5.70 21.19
N TYR A 260 5.17 -5.80 19.86
CA TYR A 260 3.90 -5.79 19.13
C TYR A 260 3.43 -7.16 18.65
N PHE A 261 4.27 -8.18 18.73
CA PHE A 261 3.91 -9.54 18.33
C PHE A 261 4.15 -10.56 19.45
N LEU A 262 5.39 -10.75 19.91
CA LEU A 262 5.71 -11.84 20.85
C LEU A 262 4.93 -11.72 22.17
N GLN A 263 4.87 -10.52 22.76
CA GLN A 263 4.14 -10.31 24.01
C GLN A 263 2.61 -10.31 23.81
N PRO A 264 2.01 -9.49 22.94
CA PRO A 264 0.55 -9.39 22.88
C PRO A 264 -0.12 -10.53 22.09
N GLN A 265 0.53 -11.06 21.05
CA GLN A 265 -0.07 -12.08 20.17
C GLN A 265 0.25 -13.50 20.61
N LEU A 266 1.43 -13.73 21.21
CA LEU A 266 1.82 -15.05 21.72
C LEU A 266 1.80 -15.15 23.24
N HIS A 267 1.49 -14.06 23.96
CA HIS A 267 1.44 -14.01 25.43
C HIS A 267 2.74 -14.45 26.12
N LEU A 268 3.90 -14.19 25.49
CA LEU A 268 5.19 -14.59 26.05
C LEU A 268 5.63 -13.65 27.17
N ALA A 269 6.14 -14.23 28.26
CA ALA A 269 6.74 -13.48 29.35
C ALA A 269 7.96 -12.66 28.87
N PRO A 270 8.26 -11.50 29.50
CA PRO A 270 9.40 -10.66 29.12
C PRO A 270 10.73 -11.41 29.09
N ALA A 271 10.98 -12.30 30.05
CA ALA A 271 12.21 -13.09 30.12
C ALA A 271 12.37 -14.08 28.94
N ILE A 272 11.27 -14.67 28.45
CA ILE A 272 11.28 -15.54 27.26
C ILE A 272 11.49 -14.69 26.00
N THR A 273 10.79 -13.56 25.92
CA THR A 273 10.92 -12.60 24.82
C THR A 273 12.37 -12.15 24.67
N ALA A 274 13.04 -11.75 25.76
CA ALA A 274 14.44 -11.32 25.74
C ALA A 274 15.38 -12.39 25.16
N LYS A 275 15.19 -13.67 25.51
CA LYS A 275 15.99 -14.78 24.96
C LYS A 275 15.77 -14.97 23.45
N ILE A 276 14.54 -14.80 22.97
CA ILE A 276 14.23 -14.82 21.53
C ILE A 276 14.90 -13.63 20.80
N LEU A 277 14.85 -12.43 21.38
CA LEU A 277 15.48 -11.25 20.79
C LEU A 277 17.01 -11.40 20.69
N ALA A 278 17.64 -12.13 21.63
CA ALA A 278 19.06 -12.46 21.56
C ALA A 278 19.39 -13.44 20.43
N GLU A 279 18.55 -14.45 20.16
CA GLU A 279 18.73 -15.35 19.01
C GLU A 279 18.63 -14.57 17.69
N LEU A 280 17.65 -13.68 17.59
CA LEU A 280 17.49 -12.81 16.42
C LEU A 280 18.64 -11.79 16.27
N ALA A 281 19.28 -11.38 17.37
CA ALA A 281 20.48 -10.55 17.30
C ALA A 281 21.65 -11.28 16.61
N ALA A 282 21.79 -12.60 16.82
CA ALA A 282 22.77 -13.41 16.10
C ALA A 282 22.47 -13.50 14.59
N VAL A 283 21.17 -13.58 14.22
CA VAL A 283 20.73 -13.52 12.81
C VAL A 283 21.14 -12.19 12.17
N ALA A 284 20.82 -11.07 12.81
CA ALA A 284 21.20 -9.74 12.33
C ALA A 284 22.73 -9.58 12.20
N GLY A 285 23.51 -10.15 13.12
CA GLY A 285 24.97 -10.18 13.05
C GLY A 285 25.52 -10.91 11.82
N GLN A 286 24.83 -11.94 11.33
CA GLN A 286 25.20 -12.60 10.07
C GLN A 286 24.83 -11.75 8.84
N LEU A 287 23.66 -11.10 8.87
CA LEU A 287 23.21 -10.23 7.79
C LEU A 287 24.15 -9.02 7.59
N LEU A 288 24.64 -8.43 8.68
CA LEU A 288 25.59 -7.30 8.64
C LEU A 288 26.96 -7.66 8.04
N LYS A 289 27.33 -8.94 7.98
CA LYS A 289 28.59 -9.40 7.36
C LYS A 289 28.48 -9.55 5.85
N ALA A 290 27.26 -9.58 5.30
CA ALA A 290 27.06 -9.74 3.86
C ALA A 290 27.42 -8.45 3.10
N PRO A 291 27.89 -8.55 1.84
CA PRO A 291 28.17 -7.38 1.03
C PRO A 291 26.95 -6.47 0.88
N ALA A 292 27.15 -5.18 1.13
CA ALA A 292 26.10 -4.18 1.00
C ALA A 292 25.80 -3.91 -0.47
N VAL A 293 24.51 -3.82 -0.78
CA VAL A 293 23.96 -3.39 -2.06
C VAL A 293 22.93 -2.29 -1.81
N LEU A 294 22.47 -1.61 -2.85
CA LEU A 294 21.33 -0.71 -2.73
C LEU A 294 20.07 -1.56 -2.55
N VAL A 295 19.40 -1.47 -1.42
CA VAL A 295 18.15 -2.18 -1.14
C VAL A 295 16.96 -1.22 -1.18
N HIS A 296 15.84 -1.69 -1.69
CA HIS A 296 14.54 -1.04 -1.64
C HIS A 296 13.98 -0.99 -0.21
N ARG A 297 14.34 -1.96 0.65
CA ARG A 297 13.86 -2.16 2.04
C ARG A 297 12.43 -2.69 2.15
N ASP A 298 11.48 -2.06 1.46
CA ASP A 298 10.07 -2.42 1.46
C ASP A 298 9.62 -3.09 0.15
N LEU A 299 10.41 -4.06 -0.34
CA LEU A 299 10.18 -4.78 -1.61
C LEU A 299 9.07 -5.84 -1.50
N GLN A 300 7.88 -5.42 -1.11
CA GLN A 300 6.68 -6.26 -0.98
C GLN A 300 5.79 -6.20 -2.24
N ALA A 301 4.94 -7.20 -2.45
CA ALA A 301 4.06 -7.34 -3.60
C ALA A 301 3.02 -6.20 -3.73
N SER A 302 2.68 -5.52 -2.63
CA SER A 302 1.82 -4.33 -2.68
C SER A 302 2.54 -3.10 -3.25
N ASN A 303 3.88 -3.09 -3.23
CA ASN A 303 4.76 -2.01 -3.73
C ASN A 303 5.29 -2.27 -5.15
N ILE A 304 4.75 -3.28 -5.84
CA ILE A 304 5.08 -3.59 -7.23
C ILE A 304 3.80 -3.49 -8.05
N LEU A 305 3.76 -2.54 -8.98
CA LEU A 305 2.63 -2.30 -9.87
C LEU A 305 2.89 -2.87 -11.26
N ARG A 306 1.83 -3.16 -12.00
CA ARG A 306 1.88 -3.62 -13.39
C ARG A 306 1.18 -2.62 -14.31
N VAL A 307 1.88 -2.23 -15.39
CA VAL A 307 1.31 -1.49 -16.52
C VAL A 307 1.60 -2.25 -17.80
N GLY A 308 0.54 -2.68 -18.50
CA GLY A 308 0.68 -3.52 -19.70
C GLY A 308 1.39 -4.83 -19.37
N ARG A 309 2.60 -5.04 -19.91
CA ARG A 309 3.45 -6.22 -19.61
C ARG A 309 4.56 -5.95 -18.58
N ARG A 310 4.77 -4.70 -18.18
CA ARG A 310 5.92 -4.28 -17.36
C ARG A 310 5.54 -4.16 -15.90
N HIS A 311 6.49 -4.45 -15.01
CA HIS A 311 6.39 -4.12 -13.58
C HIS A 311 7.02 -2.76 -13.30
N PHE A 312 6.63 -2.13 -12.19
CA PHE A 312 7.18 -0.88 -11.67
C PHE A 312 7.27 -0.94 -10.15
N PHE A 313 8.36 -0.42 -9.58
CA PHE A 313 8.55 -0.29 -8.14
C PHE A 313 8.05 1.07 -7.65
N ILE A 314 7.40 1.08 -6.48
CA ILE A 314 6.97 2.28 -5.76
C ILE A 314 7.40 2.18 -4.30
N ASP A 315 7.27 3.27 -3.53
CA ASP A 315 7.56 3.30 -2.09
C ASP A 315 9.04 2.99 -1.74
N PHE A 316 9.96 3.47 -2.57
CA PHE A 316 11.41 3.26 -2.44
C PHE A 316 12.16 4.40 -1.73
N GLN A 317 11.48 5.41 -1.18
CA GLN A 317 12.15 6.53 -0.48
C GLN A 317 12.99 6.08 0.72
N GLY A 318 12.67 4.92 1.29
CA GLY A 318 13.41 4.31 2.39
C GLY A 318 14.67 3.56 1.96
N MET A 319 15.02 3.58 0.67
CA MET A 319 16.15 2.84 0.11
C MET A 319 17.47 3.24 0.78
N ARG A 320 18.34 2.25 0.95
CA ARG A 320 19.60 2.37 1.71
C ARG A 320 20.57 1.28 1.30
N LEU A 321 21.77 1.31 1.87
CA LEU A 321 22.71 0.21 1.74
C LEU A 321 22.38 -0.91 2.75
N GLY A 322 22.36 -2.15 2.28
CA GLY A 322 22.03 -3.31 3.10
C GLY A 322 22.27 -4.65 2.39
N PRO A 323 22.00 -5.78 3.04
CA PRO A 323 22.22 -7.09 2.45
C PRO A 323 21.15 -7.41 1.41
N ALA A 324 21.56 -7.87 0.22
CA ALA A 324 20.66 -8.25 -0.87
C ALA A 324 19.60 -9.30 -0.45
N ALA A 325 19.96 -10.17 0.50
CA ALA A 325 19.08 -11.18 1.06
C ALA A 325 17.83 -10.58 1.72
N TYR A 326 17.92 -9.36 2.28
CA TYR A 326 16.79 -8.70 2.95
C TYR A 326 15.67 -8.34 1.97
N ASP A 327 16.01 -7.75 0.83
CA ASP A 327 15.04 -7.44 -0.23
C ASP A 327 14.47 -8.70 -0.88
N LEU A 328 15.31 -9.71 -1.13
CA LEU A 328 14.81 -11.00 -1.65
C LEU A 328 13.86 -11.68 -0.67
N ALA A 329 14.16 -11.65 0.63
CA ALA A 329 13.26 -12.16 1.65
C ALA A 329 11.94 -11.38 1.69
N ALA A 330 11.99 -10.04 1.61
CA ALA A 330 10.79 -9.19 1.56
C ALA A 330 9.90 -9.50 0.36
N LEU A 331 10.49 -9.86 -0.78
CA LEU A 331 9.77 -10.20 -2.01
C LEU A 331 9.24 -11.64 -2.03
N LEU A 332 10.08 -12.61 -1.63
CA LEU A 332 9.80 -14.04 -1.83
C LEU A 332 9.17 -14.72 -0.61
N CYS A 333 9.21 -14.05 0.54
CA CYS A 333 8.53 -14.45 1.79
C CYS A 333 7.56 -13.35 2.23
N ASP A 334 6.83 -12.76 1.28
CA ASP A 334 5.80 -11.75 1.52
C ASP A 334 4.49 -12.40 2.01
N PRO A 335 3.99 -12.10 3.23
CA PRO A 335 2.72 -12.62 3.73
C PRO A 335 1.50 -12.28 2.85
N TYR A 336 1.61 -11.31 1.93
CA TYR A 336 0.59 -11.04 0.92
C TYR A 336 0.49 -12.09 -0.17
N VAL A 337 1.57 -12.84 -0.44
CA VAL A 337 1.66 -13.84 -1.52
C VAL A 337 2.41 -15.08 -1.02
N GLU A 338 1.66 -16.13 -0.69
CA GLU A 338 2.22 -17.39 -0.20
C GLU A 338 2.86 -18.24 -1.32
N LEU A 339 4.08 -17.90 -1.73
CA LEU A 339 4.86 -18.71 -2.66
C LEU A 339 5.27 -20.06 -2.03
N SER A 340 5.34 -21.11 -2.86
CA SER A 340 5.81 -22.43 -2.44
C SER A 340 7.34 -22.43 -2.27
N LEU A 341 7.85 -23.36 -1.46
CA LEU A 341 9.30 -23.50 -1.25
C LEU A 341 10.06 -23.71 -2.56
N ALA A 342 9.49 -24.48 -3.50
CA ALA A 342 10.07 -24.73 -4.82
C ALA A 342 10.19 -23.43 -5.63
N VAL A 343 9.13 -22.62 -5.69
CA VAL A 343 9.13 -21.35 -6.41
C VAL A 343 10.07 -20.34 -5.76
N THR A 344 10.06 -20.22 -4.43
CA THR A 344 11.01 -19.37 -3.69
C THR A 344 12.46 -19.75 -4.00
N THR A 345 12.78 -21.05 -4.02
CA THR A 345 14.13 -21.54 -4.33
C THR A 345 14.51 -21.23 -5.77
N GLN A 346 13.61 -21.50 -6.73
CA GLN A 346 13.82 -21.19 -8.14
C GLN A 346 14.10 -19.70 -8.36
N LEU A 347 13.32 -18.82 -7.73
CA LEU A 347 13.46 -17.36 -7.88
C LEU A 347 14.75 -16.83 -7.22
N ARG A 348 15.15 -17.38 -6.07
CA ARG A 348 16.46 -17.07 -5.46
C ARG A 348 17.61 -17.46 -6.39
N GLU A 349 17.55 -18.63 -7.02
CA GLU A 349 18.60 -19.00 -7.98
C GLU A 349 18.55 -18.17 -9.25
N ALA A 350 17.37 -17.79 -9.73
CA ALA A 350 17.23 -16.84 -10.82
C ALA A 350 17.90 -15.49 -10.51
N TYR A 351 17.83 -15.02 -9.25
CA TYR A 351 18.60 -13.86 -8.80
C TYR A 351 20.12 -14.10 -8.87
N ASN A 352 20.59 -15.23 -8.34
CA ASN A 352 22.01 -15.59 -8.29
C ASN A 352 22.66 -15.70 -9.68
N CYS A 353 21.89 -16.11 -10.69
CA CYS A 353 22.34 -16.14 -12.09
C CYS A 353 22.58 -14.73 -12.68
N ARG A 354 22.08 -13.68 -12.05
CA ARG A 354 22.15 -12.28 -12.54
C ARG A 354 23.17 -11.43 -11.80
N VAL A 355 23.84 -11.98 -10.80
CA VAL A 355 24.84 -11.27 -9.99
C VAL A 355 26.15 -12.04 -9.94
N SER A 356 27.25 -11.32 -9.70
CA SER A 356 28.56 -11.95 -9.52
C SER A 356 28.62 -12.72 -8.20
N ARG A 357 29.56 -13.69 -8.11
CA ARG A 357 29.72 -14.59 -6.96
C ARG A 357 29.70 -13.89 -5.59
N PRO A 358 30.36 -12.73 -5.36
CA PRO A 358 30.31 -12.06 -4.07
C PRO A 358 28.92 -11.58 -3.64
N HIS A 359 28.04 -11.29 -4.60
CA HIS A 359 26.68 -10.79 -4.32
C HIS A 359 25.61 -11.88 -4.40
N ARG A 360 25.98 -13.14 -4.63
CA ARG A 360 25.06 -14.26 -4.60
C ARG A 360 24.53 -14.45 -3.18
N VAL A 361 23.26 -14.76 -3.07
CA VAL A 361 22.59 -15.04 -1.81
C VAL A 361 22.50 -16.56 -1.64
N SER A 362 23.24 -17.07 -0.65
CA SER A 362 23.17 -18.47 -0.26
C SER A 362 21.81 -18.81 0.34
N ALA A 363 21.43 -20.09 0.33
CA ALA A 363 20.19 -20.55 0.95
C ALA A 363 20.14 -20.16 2.44
N GLN A 364 21.24 -20.37 3.18
CA GLN A 364 21.32 -20.02 4.60
C GLN A 364 21.11 -18.53 4.84
N LEU A 365 21.81 -17.66 4.10
CA LEU A 365 21.68 -16.21 4.27
C LEU A 365 20.28 -15.72 3.91
N PHE A 366 19.65 -16.31 2.89
CA PHE A 366 18.27 -16.00 2.50
C PHE A 366 17.28 -16.31 3.63
N TRP A 367 17.35 -17.50 4.23
CA TRP A 367 16.40 -17.89 5.29
C TRP A 367 16.62 -17.12 6.59
N LEU A 368 17.87 -16.78 6.90
CA LEU A 368 18.18 -15.84 8.00
C LEU A 368 17.58 -14.45 7.74
N ALA A 369 17.67 -13.94 6.51
CA ALA A 369 17.04 -12.69 6.13
C ALA A 369 15.50 -12.77 6.18
N ALA A 370 14.92 -13.91 5.81
CA ALA A 370 13.48 -14.15 5.92
C ALA A 370 13.00 -14.09 7.37
N ILE A 371 13.75 -14.66 8.32
CA ILE A 371 13.44 -14.54 9.75
C ILE A 371 13.41 -13.07 10.17
N GLU A 372 14.46 -12.30 9.88
CA GLU A 372 14.52 -10.88 10.27
C GLU A 372 13.39 -10.07 9.63
N ARG A 373 13.16 -10.25 8.32
CA ARG A 373 12.14 -9.51 7.59
C ARG A 373 10.72 -9.87 8.03
N LEU A 374 10.44 -11.13 8.34
CA LEU A 374 9.15 -11.58 8.85
C LEU A 374 8.93 -11.13 10.30
N ALA A 375 9.98 -11.05 11.12
CA ALA A 375 9.88 -10.46 12.46
C ALA A 375 9.44 -8.99 12.37
N GLN A 376 10.07 -8.22 11.48
CA GLN A 376 9.68 -6.84 11.19
C GLN A 376 8.23 -6.75 10.70
N ALA A 377 7.81 -7.61 9.75
CA ALA A 377 6.45 -7.61 9.22
C ALA A 377 5.40 -7.97 10.28
N LEU A 378 5.64 -9.02 11.07
CA LEU A 378 4.74 -9.48 12.12
C LEU A 378 4.60 -8.46 13.25
N GLY A 379 5.69 -7.78 13.63
CA GLY A 379 5.61 -6.64 14.53
C GLY A 379 4.74 -5.52 13.97
N ALA A 380 4.90 -5.19 12.69
CA ALA A 380 4.10 -4.15 12.03
C ALA A 380 2.62 -4.53 11.97
N TYR A 381 2.29 -5.76 11.58
CA TYR A 381 0.92 -6.25 11.55
C TYR A 381 0.30 -6.30 12.94
N GLY A 382 1.02 -6.75 13.96
CA GLY A 382 0.53 -6.77 15.34
C GLY A 382 0.18 -5.37 15.85
N ARG A 383 0.99 -4.35 15.52
CA ARG A 383 0.69 -2.94 15.84
C ARG A 383 -0.50 -2.41 15.03
N LEU A 384 -0.51 -2.64 13.71
CA LEU A 384 -1.54 -2.11 12.81
C LEU A 384 -2.90 -2.75 13.05
N SER A 385 -2.95 -4.06 13.33
CA SER A 385 -4.20 -4.78 13.58
C SER A 385 -4.87 -4.38 14.89
N ALA A 386 -4.13 -3.80 15.83
CA ALA A 386 -4.67 -3.28 17.09
C ALA A 386 -5.52 -2.01 16.91
N ASN A 387 -5.37 -1.28 15.78
CA ASN A 387 -6.18 -0.11 15.47
C ASN A 387 -7.39 -0.52 14.59
N PRO A 388 -8.64 -0.16 14.95
CA PRO A 388 -9.83 -0.43 14.16
C PRO A 388 -9.77 -0.02 12.68
N GLU A 389 -9.06 1.05 12.33
CA GLU A 389 -8.94 1.54 10.95
C GLU A 389 -8.03 0.66 10.08
N THR A 390 -7.08 -0.03 10.70
CA THR A 390 -6.09 -0.90 10.07
C THR A 390 -6.22 -2.36 10.52
N ALA A 391 -7.35 -2.74 11.13
CA ALA A 391 -7.61 -4.08 11.65
C ALA A 391 -7.45 -5.19 10.60
N TRP A 392 -7.68 -4.88 9.33
CA TRP A 392 -7.54 -5.80 8.20
C TRP A 392 -6.11 -6.33 7.99
N PHE A 393 -5.08 -5.67 8.52
CA PHE A 393 -3.71 -6.20 8.50
C PHE A 393 -3.57 -7.51 9.30
N GLY A 394 -4.49 -7.78 10.25
CA GLY A 394 -4.50 -9.03 11.02
C GLY A 394 -4.63 -10.29 10.15
N ALA A 395 -5.23 -10.18 8.96
CA ALA A 395 -5.35 -11.28 8.01
C ALA A 395 -3.99 -11.83 7.53
N TYR A 396 -2.91 -11.04 7.65
CA TYR A 396 -1.56 -11.43 7.19
C TYR A 396 -0.66 -11.95 8.31
N ILE A 397 -1.13 -11.96 9.56
CA ILE A 397 -0.39 -12.52 10.69
C ILE A 397 -0.22 -14.04 10.53
N ALA A 398 -1.30 -14.78 10.26
CA ALA A 398 -1.24 -16.24 10.13
C ALA A 398 -0.37 -16.70 8.93
N PRO A 399 -0.50 -16.12 7.71
CA PRO A 399 0.47 -16.34 6.62
C PRO A 399 1.91 -16.03 7.04
N GLY A 400 2.15 -14.89 7.70
CA GLY A 400 3.48 -14.51 8.17
C GLY A 400 4.08 -15.51 9.16
N VAL A 401 3.27 -16.06 10.07
CA VAL A 401 3.71 -17.11 11.00
C VAL A 401 4.06 -18.41 10.27
N ARG A 402 3.27 -18.83 9.27
CA ARG A 402 3.60 -20.02 8.45
C ARG A 402 4.92 -19.85 7.72
N MET A 403 5.14 -18.68 7.13
CA MET A 403 6.39 -18.36 6.46
C MET A 403 7.57 -18.29 7.45
N MET A 404 7.36 -17.74 8.64
CA MET A 404 8.38 -17.67 9.70
C MET A 404 8.79 -19.07 10.14
N ARG A 405 7.83 -19.96 10.39
CA ARG A 405 8.09 -21.37 10.72
C ARG A 405 8.92 -22.05 9.62
N ARG A 406 8.56 -21.86 8.35
CA ARG A 406 9.35 -22.36 7.23
C ARG A 406 10.78 -21.82 7.25
N ALA A 407 10.98 -20.53 7.47
CA ALA A 407 12.31 -19.93 7.51
C ALA A 407 13.17 -20.46 8.67
N LEU A 408 12.55 -20.70 9.84
CA LEU A 408 13.19 -21.33 10.99
C LEU A 408 13.59 -22.79 10.67
N ASP A 409 12.69 -23.56 10.08
CA ASP A 409 12.96 -24.96 9.69
C ASP A 409 14.10 -25.04 8.65
N GLN A 410 14.13 -24.14 7.67
CA GLN A 410 15.14 -24.14 6.60
C GLN A 410 16.52 -23.62 7.04
N SER A 411 16.59 -22.77 8.06
CA SER A 411 17.85 -22.21 8.56
C SER A 411 18.44 -22.97 9.76
N GLY A 412 17.61 -23.70 10.50
CA GLY A 412 17.97 -24.28 11.80
C GLY A 412 18.27 -23.24 12.89
N ALA A 413 17.94 -21.97 12.66
CA ALA A 413 18.22 -20.87 13.58
C ALA A 413 17.06 -20.61 14.55
N CYS A 414 17.36 -19.89 15.64
CA CYS A 414 16.38 -19.41 16.61
C CYS A 414 15.45 -20.51 17.20
N PRO A 415 15.99 -21.55 17.86
CA PRO A 415 15.19 -22.66 18.38
C PRO A 415 14.15 -22.23 19.40
N ARG A 416 14.38 -21.17 20.20
CA ARG A 416 13.38 -20.69 21.15
C ARG A 416 12.21 -20.02 20.45
N LEU A 417 12.47 -19.25 19.39
CA LEU A 417 11.40 -18.69 18.56
C LEU A 417 10.59 -19.80 17.89
N GLN A 418 11.26 -20.81 17.35
CA GLN A 418 10.61 -21.96 16.73
C GLN A 418 9.70 -22.70 17.72
N ASN A 419 10.18 -22.95 18.94
CA ASN A 419 9.38 -23.57 20.00
C ASN A 419 8.20 -22.70 20.40
N ALA A 420 8.39 -21.39 20.56
CA ALA A 420 7.29 -20.47 20.89
C ALA A 420 6.19 -20.47 19.81
N LEU A 421 6.57 -20.48 18.53
CA LEU A 421 5.60 -20.53 17.43
C LEU A 421 4.92 -21.90 17.27
N ARG A 422 5.53 -22.99 17.74
CA ARG A 422 4.89 -24.31 17.78
C ARG A 422 3.86 -24.38 18.92
N CYS A 423 4.23 -23.98 20.13
CA CYS A 423 3.35 -24.05 21.30
C CYS A 423 2.16 -23.07 21.23
N CYS A 424 2.34 -21.91 20.57
CA CYS A 424 1.31 -20.87 20.47
C CYS A 424 0.61 -20.84 19.09
N GLY A 425 1.16 -21.52 18.08
CA GLY A 425 0.76 -21.39 16.68
C GLY A 425 -0.63 -21.91 16.34
N ASP A 426 -1.16 -22.87 17.09
CA ASP A 426 -2.49 -23.45 16.84
C ASP A 426 -3.63 -22.45 17.17
N LYS A 427 -3.36 -21.49 18.05
CA LYS A 427 -4.30 -20.39 18.38
C LYS A 427 -4.26 -19.24 17.37
N VAL A 428 -3.09 -18.97 16.79
CA VAL A 428 -2.92 -17.91 15.77
C VAL A 428 -3.37 -18.39 14.37
N SER A 429 -3.21 -19.69 14.07
CA SER A 429 -3.56 -20.28 12.77
C SER A 429 -5.07 -20.50 12.57
N SER A 430 -5.86 -20.55 13.65
CA SER A 430 -7.31 -20.80 13.65
C SER A 430 -8.16 -19.53 13.51
N GLY A 431 -7.55 -18.34 13.35
CA GLY A 431 -8.28 -17.09 13.11
C GLY A 431 -9.05 -16.55 14.31
N MET A 432 -8.96 -17.19 15.49
CA MET A 432 -9.53 -16.68 16.74
C MET A 432 -8.62 -15.63 17.37
N VAL A 433 -8.53 -14.45 16.75
CA VAL A 433 -8.25 -13.22 17.49
C VAL A 433 -9.59 -12.53 17.70
N GLN A 434 -10.39 -13.05 18.63
CA GLN A 434 -11.57 -12.34 19.09
C GLN A 434 -11.15 -11.09 19.84
N SER A 435 -11.78 -9.98 19.46
CA SER A 435 -11.81 -8.74 20.20
C SER A 435 -12.25 -8.98 21.65
N SER A 436 -11.31 -9.06 22.58
CA SER A 436 -11.62 -8.80 23.98
C SER A 436 -11.92 -7.31 24.11
N ARG A 437 -13.21 -6.99 24.14
CA ARG A 437 -13.75 -5.67 24.48
C ARG A 437 -13.10 -5.21 25.78
N PHE A 438 -12.36 -4.10 25.74
CA PHE A 438 -12.14 -3.27 26.92
C PHE A 438 -13.53 -2.79 27.38
N ARG A 439 -14.08 -3.42 28.43
CA ARG A 439 -15.03 -2.76 29.31
C ARG A 439 -14.19 -1.84 30.20
N VAL A 440 -14.17 -0.56 29.86
CA VAL A 440 -13.87 0.47 30.84
C VAL A 440 -15.03 0.45 31.82
N HIS A 441 -14.77 0.07 33.07
CA HIS A 441 -15.65 0.45 34.17
C HIS A 441 -15.18 1.82 34.64
N SER A 442 -16.18 2.71 34.69
CA SER A 442 -16.29 4.02 35.34
C SER A 442 -15.19 4.38 36.33
#